data_AF-A0A9W6MXK3-F1
#
_entry.id   AF-A0A9W6MXK3-F1
#
_cell.length_a   1.000
_cell.length_b   1.000
_cell.length_c   1.000
_cell.angle_alpha   90.00
_cell.angle_beta   90.00
_cell.angle_gamma   90.00
#
_symmetry.space_group_name_H-M   'P 1'
#
loop_
_entity.id
_entity.type
_entity.pdbx_description
1 polymer ?
#
loop_
_entity_poly.entity_id
_entity_poly.type
_entity_poly.pdbx_seq_one_letter_code
_entity_poly.pdbx_strand_id
1 'polypeptide(L)'
;MEKTVKEFHSHTIGTAPEGFHGTIVAERNFGSMSILASLRWSLVVIFVWFGCMKFTGYEAQGIAPLIANSPVMSWMHKLFGIEGASWAIGVLELSTAAALTVGAFVPLLSALGATMSTATYLITLTFFISTPGVFEPSLGGFPAISAGTGQFILKDLVLLAASVTLLLASRARLPK
;
A
#
# COMPACT_ATOMS: atom_id res chain seq x y z
N MET A 1 30.49 33.06 -42.34
CA MET A 1 30.09 32.94 -40.92
C MET A 1 28.91 31.99 -40.72
N GLU A 2 27.97 31.91 -41.67
CA GLU A 2 26.78 31.04 -41.57
C GLU A 2 27.05 29.54 -41.85
N LYS A 3 28.09 29.20 -42.62
CA LYS A 3 28.49 27.79 -42.88
C LYS A 3 29.16 27.12 -41.67
N THR A 4 29.94 27.85 -40.89
CA THR A 4 30.67 27.33 -39.72
C THR A 4 29.75 27.03 -38.53
N VAL A 5 28.58 27.67 -38.43
CA VAL A 5 27.60 27.43 -37.36
C VAL A 5 26.76 26.17 -37.62
N LYS A 6 26.56 25.79 -38.89
CA LYS A 6 25.83 24.56 -39.25
C LYS A 6 26.63 23.28 -39.03
N GLU A 7 27.97 23.35 -39.15
CA GLU A 7 28.84 22.19 -38.92
C GLU A 7 28.98 21.83 -37.43
N PHE A 8 28.89 22.82 -36.53
CA PHE A 8 29.00 22.60 -35.08
C PHE A 8 27.74 21.96 -34.47
N HIS A 9 26.58 22.06 -35.13
CA HIS A 9 25.33 21.42 -34.69
C HIS A 9 25.16 19.98 -35.19
N SER A 10 26.04 19.49 -36.06
CA SER A 10 25.92 18.16 -36.67
C SER A 10 26.55 17.03 -35.84
N HIS A 11 27.27 17.32 -34.75
CA HIS A 11 28.18 16.33 -34.13
C HIS A 11 27.83 15.87 -32.71
N THR A 12 26.66 16.22 -32.16
CA THR A 12 26.29 15.87 -30.78
C THR A 12 24.92 15.21 -30.65
N ILE A 13 24.52 14.41 -31.63
CA ILE A 13 23.40 13.46 -31.45
C ILE A 13 24.00 12.06 -31.52
N GLY A 14 24.47 11.58 -30.37
CA GLY A 14 24.67 10.16 -30.16
C GLY A 14 23.31 9.48 -30.29
N THR A 15 23.10 8.78 -31.39
CA THR A 15 21.95 7.91 -31.58
C THR A 15 22.03 6.81 -30.53
N ALA A 16 20.99 6.71 -29.71
CA ALA A 16 20.85 5.60 -28.77
C ALA A 16 20.88 4.27 -29.55
N PRO A 17 21.56 3.23 -29.06
CA PRO A 17 21.60 1.95 -29.76
C PRO A 17 20.20 1.36 -29.86
N GLU A 18 19.72 1.26 -31.10
CA GLU A 18 18.58 0.46 -31.54
C GLU A 18 18.81 -1.00 -31.12
N GLY A 19 18.10 -1.50 -30.10
CA GLY A 19 18.19 -2.91 -29.74
C GLY A 19 17.88 -3.33 -28.31
N PHE A 20 17.49 -2.44 -27.39
CA PHE A 20 17.03 -2.87 -26.07
C PHE A 20 15.50 -2.98 -26.05
N HIS A 21 15.00 -4.18 -26.37
CA HIS A 21 13.58 -4.53 -26.21
C HIS A 21 13.15 -4.22 -24.77
N GLY A 22 12.28 -3.22 -24.64
CA GLY A 22 11.96 -2.55 -23.39
C GLY A 22 11.37 -3.48 -22.35
N THR A 23 12.07 -3.62 -21.22
CA THR A 23 11.38 -3.64 -19.93
C THR A 23 11.46 -2.21 -19.40
N ILE A 24 10.43 -1.42 -19.70
CA ILE A 24 10.28 -0.07 -19.15
C ILE A 24 10.13 -0.22 -17.63
N VAL A 25 11.26 -0.07 -16.92
CA VAL A 25 11.32 -0.04 -15.46
C VAL A 25 10.43 1.10 -14.98
N ALA A 26 9.39 0.79 -14.19
CA ALA A 26 8.34 1.73 -13.84
C ALA A 26 8.78 2.91 -12.95
N GLU A 27 10.07 3.00 -12.60
CA GLU A 27 10.63 3.98 -11.66
C GLU A 27 11.80 4.82 -12.24
N ARG A 28 12.29 4.55 -13.46
CA ARG A 28 13.38 5.35 -14.03
C ARG A 28 12.84 6.57 -14.78
N ASN A 29 12.69 7.71 -14.08
CA ASN A 29 12.95 9.07 -14.57
C ASN A 29 12.77 10.10 -13.43
N PHE A 30 13.65 11.10 -13.37
CA PHE A 30 13.63 12.18 -12.36
C PHE A 30 12.42 13.10 -12.58
N GLY A 31 11.54 13.17 -11.57
CA GLY A 31 10.34 14.01 -11.52
C GLY A 31 9.02 13.22 -11.45
N SER A 32 8.13 13.57 -10.51
CA SER A 32 6.83 12.94 -10.17
C SER A 32 6.86 11.44 -9.81
N MET A 33 7.55 10.60 -10.58
CA MET A 33 7.72 9.16 -10.30
C MET A 33 8.53 8.88 -9.03
N SER A 34 9.41 9.78 -8.60
CA SER A 34 10.11 9.66 -7.31
C SER A 34 9.15 9.69 -6.11
N ILE A 35 8.03 10.42 -6.22
CA ILE A 35 7.00 10.48 -5.16
C ILE A 35 6.15 9.21 -5.17
N LEU A 36 5.81 8.67 -6.34
CA LEU A 36 5.10 7.40 -6.43
C LEU A 36 5.95 6.22 -5.95
N ALA A 37 7.26 6.25 -6.24
CA ALA A 37 8.20 5.27 -5.72
C ALA A 37 8.30 5.36 -4.20
N SER A 38 8.40 6.56 -3.62
CA SER A 38 8.46 6.72 -2.17
C SER A 38 7.17 6.23 -1.49
N LEU A 39 5.99 6.51 -2.08
CA LEU A 39 4.70 5.98 -1.61
C LEU A 39 4.63 4.44 -1.70
N ARG A 40 5.10 3.85 -2.80
CA ARG A 40 5.11 2.39 -2.96
C ARG A 40 6.00 1.75 -1.91
N TRP A 41 7.24 2.21 -1.78
CA TRP A 41 8.21 1.61 -0.86
C TRP A 41 7.82 1.84 0.61
N SER A 42 7.20 2.97 0.95
CA SER A 42 6.65 3.17 2.30
C SER A 42 5.52 2.18 2.60
N LEU A 43 4.58 1.96 1.66
CA LEU A 43 3.54 0.94 1.80
C LEU A 43 4.14 -0.47 1.94
N VAL A 44 5.15 -0.82 1.13
CA VAL A 44 5.84 -2.12 1.23
C VAL A 44 6.39 -2.33 2.63
N VAL A 45 7.12 -1.34 3.19
CA VAL A 45 7.69 -1.45 4.55
C VAL A 45 6.59 -1.67 5.58
N ILE A 46 5.48 -0.92 5.49
CA ILE A 46 4.35 -1.04 6.42
C ILE A 46 3.72 -2.44 6.36
N PHE A 47 3.42 -2.95 5.15
CA PHE A 47 2.82 -4.27 4.99
C PHE A 47 3.75 -5.40 5.43
N VAL A 48 5.06 -5.30 5.16
CA VAL A 48 6.03 -6.27 5.67
C VAL A 48 6.03 -6.27 7.19
N TRP A 49 6.06 -5.09 7.81
CA TRP A 49 6.15 -4.99 9.26
C TRP A 49 4.89 -5.49 9.96
N PHE A 50 3.71 -5.02 9.52
CA PHE A 50 2.44 -5.46 10.08
C PHE A 50 2.21 -6.96 9.82
N GLY A 51 2.45 -7.41 8.58
CA GLY A 51 2.27 -8.81 8.19
C GLY A 51 3.16 -9.77 8.99
N CYS A 52 4.43 -9.43 9.21
CA CYS A 52 5.33 -10.23 10.06
C CYS A 52 4.85 -10.27 11.52
N MET A 53 4.38 -9.15 12.05
CA MET A 53 3.89 -9.07 13.43
C MET A 53 2.66 -9.95 13.66
N LYS A 54 1.82 -10.20 12.63
CA LYS A 54 0.63 -11.06 12.73
C LYS A 54 0.89 -12.52 13.10
N PHE A 55 2.13 -12.99 13.00
CA PHE A 55 2.53 -14.33 13.43
C PHE A 55 2.89 -14.41 14.92
N THR A 56 2.69 -13.33 15.67
CA THR A 56 2.90 -13.28 17.12
C THR A 56 1.59 -13.43 17.89
N GLY A 57 1.63 -14.10 19.05
CA GLY A 57 0.47 -14.16 19.95
C GLY A 57 0.05 -12.78 20.49
N TYR A 58 1.00 -11.84 20.58
CA TYR A 58 0.74 -10.46 20.96
C TYR A 58 -0.23 -9.77 19.99
N GLU A 59 0.07 -9.80 18.68
CA GLU A 59 -0.81 -9.20 17.67
C GLU A 59 -2.13 -9.94 17.55
N ALA A 60 -2.12 -11.28 17.64
CA ALA A 60 -3.33 -12.07 17.55
C ALA A 60 -4.36 -11.64 18.60
N GLN A 61 -3.92 -11.43 19.84
CA GLN A 61 -4.79 -10.90 20.90
C GLN A 61 -5.12 -9.41 20.71
N GLY A 62 -4.17 -8.62 20.20
CA GLY A 62 -4.37 -7.19 19.94
C GLY A 62 -5.48 -6.90 18.92
N ILE A 63 -5.59 -7.70 17.85
CA ILE A 63 -6.61 -7.51 16.81
C ILE A 63 -7.87 -8.33 17.00
N ALA A 64 -7.87 -9.32 17.89
CA ALA A 64 -9.05 -10.12 18.19
C ALA A 64 -10.33 -9.27 18.44
N PRO A 65 -10.31 -8.19 19.26
CA PRO A 65 -11.51 -7.38 19.45
C PRO A 65 -11.97 -6.67 18.16
N LEU A 66 -11.05 -6.27 17.28
CA LEU A 66 -11.37 -5.63 16.00
C LEU A 66 -12.09 -6.62 15.07
N ILE A 67 -11.55 -7.84 14.94
CA ILE A 67 -12.11 -8.89 14.10
C ILE A 67 -13.48 -9.34 14.63
N ALA A 68 -13.60 -9.53 15.95
CA ALA A 68 -14.82 -10.01 16.58
C ALA A 68 -16.02 -9.07 16.37
N ASN A 69 -15.79 -7.76 16.35
CA ASN A 69 -16.84 -6.76 16.16
C ASN A 69 -17.05 -6.36 14.69
N SER A 70 -16.24 -6.90 13.75
CA SER A 70 -16.34 -6.56 12.34
C SER A 70 -17.40 -7.42 11.60
N PRO A 71 -18.33 -6.81 10.85
CA PRO A 71 -19.24 -7.56 9.99
C PRO A 71 -18.51 -8.26 8.83
N VAL A 72 -17.33 -7.76 8.43
CA VAL A 72 -16.56 -8.30 7.30
C VAL A 72 -15.63 -9.44 7.72
N MET A 73 -15.06 -9.39 8.94
CA MET A 73 -14.02 -10.33 9.36
C MET A 73 -14.45 -11.31 10.47
N SER A 74 -15.58 -11.10 11.15
CA SER A 74 -15.98 -11.93 12.32
C SER A 74 -16.08 -13.44 12.04
N TRP A 75 -16.31 -13.84 10.80
CA TRP A 75 -16.32 -15.25 10.38
C TRP A 75 -14.96 -15.93 10.52
N MET A 76 -13.84 -15.19 10.44
CA MET A 76 -12.49 -15.75 10.49
C MET A 76 -12.21 -16.42 11.84
N HIS A 77 -12.65 -15.82 12.95
CA HIS A 77 -12.52 -16.43 14.27
C HIS A 77 -13.26 -17.76 14.39
N LYS A 78 -14.40 -17.90 13.71
CA LYS A 78 -15.20 -19.13 13.73
C LYS A 78 -14.52 -20.27 12.97
N LEU A 79 -13.78 -19.95 11.91
CA LEU A 79 -13.13 -20.97 11.07
C LEU A 79 -11.69 -21.28 11.50
N PHE A 80 -10.93 -20.27 11.93
CA PHE A 80 -9.49 -20.39 12.16
C PHE A 80 -9.06 -20.16 13.62
N GLY A 81 -10.00 -19.78 14.50
CA GLY A 81 -9.66 -19.30 15.84
C GLY A 81 -8.97 -17.93 15.82
N ILE A 82 -8.49 -17.48 16.98
CA ILE A 82 -7.87 -16.15 17.13
C ILE A 82 -6.51 -16.10 16.42
N GLU A 83 -5.63 -17.07 16.69
CA GLU A 83 -4.28 -17.11 16.09
C GLU A 83 -4.34 -17.35 14.58
N GLY A 84 -5.14 -18.32 14.13
CA GLY A 84 -5.26 -18.63 12.71
C GLY A 84 -5.87 -17.49 11.89
N ALA A 85 -6.82 -16.73 12.46
CA ALA A 85 -7.33 -15.52 11.81
C ALA A 85 -6.23 -14.45 11.67
N SER A 86 -5.40 -14.25 12.70
CA SER A 86 -4.24 -13.35 12.63
C SER A 86 -3.25 -13.79 11.56
N TRP A 87 -2.88 -15.08 11.51
CA TRP A 87 -1.97 -15.60 10.48
C TRP A 87 -2.52 -15.43 9.07
N ALA A 88 -3.82 -15.64 8.85
CA ALA A 88 -4.45 -15.43 7.56
C ALA A 88 -4.34 -13.96 7.09
N ILE A 89 -4.56 -13.00 8.00
CA ILE A 89 -4.34 -11.57 7.73
C ILE A 89 -2.85 -11.32 7.43
N GLY A 90 -1.94 -11.91 8.21
CA GLY A 90 -0.50 -11.79 7.99
C GLY A 90 -0.05 -12.25 6.61
N VAL A 91 -0.55 -13.40 6.14
CA VAL A 91 -0.29 -13.90 4.78
C VAL A 91 -0.83 -12.92 3.73
N LEU A 92 -2.03 -12.36 3.92
CA LEU A 92 -2.59 -11.36 3.01
C LEU A 92 -1.75 -10.09 2.97
N GLU A 93 -1.30 -9.58 4.11
CA GLU A 93 -0.43 -8.40 4.21
C GLU A 93 0.93 -8.63 3.53
N LEU A 94 1.58 -9.78 3.79
CA LEU A 94 2.85 -10.13 3.14
C LEU A 94 2.71 -10.37 1.63
N SER A 95 1.59 -10.96 1.19
CA SER A 95 1.30 -11.11 -0.24
C SER A 95 1.09 -9.75 -0.92
N THR A 96 0.47 -8.80 -0.22
CA THR A 96 0.29 -7.41 -0.69
C THR A 96 1.64 -6.71 -0.82
N ALA A 97 2.52 -6.85 0.19
CA ALA A 97 3.88 -6.32 0.11
C ALA A 97 4.64 -6.88 -1.10
N ALA A 98 4.61 -8.20 -1.30
CA ALA A 98 5.24 -8.83 -2.45
C ALA A 98 4.68 -8.31 -3.78
N ALA A 99 3.36 -8.19 -3.91
CA ALA A 99 2.72 -7.64 -5.11
C ALA A 99 3.12 -6.18 -5.36
N LEU A 100 3.21 -5.34 -4.31
CA LEU A 100 3.68 -3.96 -4.41
C LEU A 100 5.15 -3.88 -4.83
N THR A 101 6.02 -4.71 -4.25
CA THR A 101 7.45 -4.78 -4.60
C THR A 101 7.65 -5.19 -6.07
N VAL A 102 7.02 -6.28 -6.51
CA VAL A 102 7.12 -6.71 -7.91
C VAL A 102 6.42 -5.71 -8.84
N GLY A 103 5.37 -5.04 -8.35
CA GLY A 103 4.68 -3.94 -9.01
C GLY A 103 5.57 -2.74 -9.34
N ALA A 104 6.75 -2.62 -8.73
CA ALA A 104 7.76 -1.65 -9.15
C ALA A 104 8.30 -1.89 -10.57
N PHE A 105 8.16 -3.12 -11.06
CA PHE A 105 8.69 -3.55 -12.36
C PHE A 105 7.58 -4.01 -13.31
N VAL A 106 6.44 -4.47 -12.78
CA VAL A 106 5.34 -5.05 -13.57
C VAL A 106 4.05 -4.24 -13.38
N PRO A 107 3.53 -3.55 -14.42
CA PRO A 107 2.34 -2.69 -14.30
C PRO A 107 1.08 -3.41 -13.78
N LEU A 108 0.87 -4.66 -14.20
CA LEU A 108 -0.27 -5.47 -13.74
C LEU A 108 -0.20 -5.74 -12.23
N LEU A 109 0.97 -6.14 -11.74
CA LEU A 109 1.17 -6.40 -10.31
C LEU A 109 1.17 -5.11 -9.49
N SER A 110 1.56 -3.97 -10.09
CA SER A 110 1.39 -2.66 -9.46
C SER A 110 -0.08 -2.36 -9.17
N ALA A 111 -0.95 -2.58 -10.17
CA ALA A 111 -2.39 -2.38 -10.00
C ALA A 111 -2.97 -3.38 -9.00
N LEU A 112 -2.57 -4.65 -9.06
CA LEU A 112 -3.00 -5.68 -8.12
C LEU A 112 -2.60 -5.33 -6.67
N GLY A 113 -1.33 -5.08 -6.42
CA GLY A 113 -0.82 -4.74 -5.08
C GLY A 113 -1.46 -3.47 -4.52
N ALA A 114 -1.64 -2.43 -5.35
CA ALA A 114 -2.33 -1.21 -4.94
C ALA A 114 -3.83 -1.44 -4.65
N THR A 115 -4.48 -2.35 -5.37
CA THR A 115 -5.87 -2.74 -5.12
C THR A 115 -6.01 -3.51 -3.81
N MET A 116 -5.14 -4.51 -3.58
CA MET A 116 -5.08 -5.25 -2.32
C MET A 116 -4.83 -4.30 -1.14
N SER A 117 -3.85 -3.41 -1.26
CA SER A 117 -3.55 -2.37 -0.27
C SER A 117 -4.75 -1.48 0.04
N THR A 118 -5.44 -1.01 -1.00
CA THR A 118 -6.66 -0.20 -0.87
C THR A 118 -7.76 -0.97 -0.13
N ALA A 119 -7.98 -2.23 -0.49
CA ALA A 119 -8.99 -3.07 0.14
C ALA A 119 -8.68 -3.28 1.63
N THR A 120 -7.41 -3.57 1.99
CA THR A 120 -7.01 -3.74 3.39
C THR A 120 -7.34 -2.52 4.23
N TYR A 121 -6.91 -1.32 3.82
CA TYR A 121 -7.15 -0.11 4.62
C TYR A 121 -8.62 0.32 4.63
N LEU A 122 -9.38 0.05 3.56
CA LEU A 122 -10.84 0.23 3.59
C LEU A 122 -11.48 -0.64 4.66
N ILE A 123 -11.10 -1.92 4.73
CA ILE A 123 -11.64 -2.82 5.75
C ILE A 123 -11.20 -2.36 7.14
N THR A 124 -9.94 -1.98 7.35
CA THR A 124 -9.49 -1.50 8.67
C THR A 124 -10.23 -0.24 9.13
N LEU A 125 -10.53 0.69 8.21
CA LEU A 125 -11.32 1.88 8.55
C LEU A 125 -12.76 1.54 8.96
N THR A 126 -13.33 0.41 8.53
CA THR A 126 -14.64 -0.03 9.03
C THR A 126 -14.62 -0.32 10.54
N PHE A 127 -13.45 -0.63 11.12
CA PHE A 127 -13.30 -0.83 12.57
C PHE A 127 -13.55 0.45 13.36
N PHE A 128 -13.35 1.62 12.75
CA PHE A 128 -13.60 2.91 13.40
C PHE A 128 -15.07 3.05 13.84
N ILE A 129 -15.99 2.44 13.08
CA ILE A 129 -17.44 2.48 13.36
C ILE A 129 -17.87 1.22 14.12
N SER A 130 -17.31 0.05 13.76
CA SER A 130 -17.78 -1.23 14.28
C SER A 130 -17.16 -1.62 15.63
N THR A 131 -16.02 -1.06 16.02
CA THR A 131 -15.30 -1.51 17.23
C THR A 131 -15.59 -0.61 18.45
N PRO A 132 -16.08 -1.18 19.56
CA PRO A 132 -16.17 -0.46 20.84
C PRO A 132 -14.78 -0.03 21.34
N GLY A 133 -14.70 1.16 21.96
CA GLY A 133 -13.44 1.68 22.50
C GLY A 133 -12.57 2.47 21.50
N VAL A 134 -13.07 2.74 20.29
CA VAL A 134 -12.46 3.72 19.37
C VAL A 134 -12.54 5.13 19.97
N PHE A 135 -13.68 5.48 20.57
CA PHE A 135 -13.88 6.78 21.22
C PHE A 135 -13.56 6.70 22.71
N GLU A 136 -12.95 7.74 23.25
CA GLU A 136 -12.49 7.83 24.64
C GLU A 136 -13.65 8.26 25.56
N PRO A 137 -14.22 7.34 26.38
CA PRO A 137 -15.40 7.68 27.18
C PRO A 137 -15.10 8.69 28.29
N SER A 138 -13.89 8.69 28.84
CA SER A 138 -13.50 9.63 29.91
C SER A 138 -13.47 11.10 29.45
N LEU A 139 -13.38 11.33 28.14
CA LEU A 139 -13.38 12.65 27.51
C LEU A 139 -14.74 13.02 26.90
N GLY A 140 -15.81 12.27 27.22
CA GLY A 140 -17.16 12.53 26.72
C GLY A 140 -17.52 11.81 25.42
N GLY A 141 -16.69 10.89 24.94
CA GLY A 141 -16.92 10.15 23.70
C GLY A 141 -16.58 10.98 22.45
N PHE A 142 -17.31 10.78 21.35
CA PHE A 142 -17.02 11.46 20.08
C PHE A 142 -16.97 13.00 20.26
N PRO A 143 -15.93 13.70 19.74
CA PRO A 143 -14.90 13.24 18.81
C PRO A 143 -13.58 12.77 19.44
N ALA A 144 -13.49 12.63 20.76
CA ALA A 144 -12.26 12.17 21.41
C ALA A 144 -12.01 10.68 21.10
N ILE A 145 -10.79 10.35 20.67
CA ILE A 145 -10.38 8.99 20.27
C ILE A 145 -9.37 8.39 21.26
N SER A 146 -9.46 7.09 21.47
CA SER A 146 -8.55 6.37 22.36
C SER A 146 -7.13 6.29 21.78
N ALA A 147 -6.12 6.36 22.65
CA ALA A 147 -4.72 6.29 22.26
C ALA A 147 -4.32 4.93 21.68
N GLY A 148 -4.96 3.85 22.13
CA GLY A 148 -4.73 2.50 21.62
C GLY A 148 -5.40 2.28 20.28
N THR A 149 -6.72 2.13 20.28
CA THR A 149 -7.48 1.68 19.11
C THR A 149 -7.78 2.81 18.14
N GLY A 150 -8.28 3.94 18.63
CA GLY A 150 -8.74 5.04 17.78
C GLY A 150 -7.61 5.66 16.94
N GLN A 151 -6.47 5.96 17.58
CA GLN A 151 -5.30 6.49 16.87
C GLN A 151 -4.69 5.47 15.90
N PHE A 152 -4.65 4.19 16.26
CA PHE A 152 -4.16 3.12 15.39
C PHE A 152 -4.98 2.97 14.10
N ILE A 153 -6.30 3.13 14.17
CA ILE A 153 -7.16 3.07 12.99
C ILE A 153 -7.09 4.38 12.20
N LEU A 154 -7.02 5.54 12.87
CA LEU A 154 -7.07 6.83 12.19
C LEU A 154 -5.90 7.04 11.21
N LYS A 155 -4.69 6.55 11.55
CA LYS A 155 -3.53 6.63 10.64
C LYS A 155 -3.76 5.91 9.31
N ASP A 156 -4.65 4.92 9.26
CA ASP A 156 -4.92 4.14 8.06
C ASP A 156 -5.65 4.95 6.99
N LEU A 157 -6.25 6.10 7.35
CA LEU A 157 -6.82 7.03 6.38
C LEU A 157 -5.75 7.58 5.43
N VAL A 158 -4.55 7.88 5.95
CA VAL A 158 -3.42 8.34 5.13
C VAL A 158 -2.89 7.20 4.24
N LEU A 159 -2.85 5.98 4.78
CA LEU A 159 -2.40 4.79 4.04
C LEU A 159 -3.37 4.40 2.92
N LEU A 160 -4.68 4.58 3.14
CA LEU A 160 -5.69 4.45 2.12
C LEU A 160 -5.49 5.48 1.00
N ALA A 161 -5.27 6.75 1.34
CA ALA A 161 -5.01 7.79 0.36
C ALA A 161 -3.75 7.50 -0.49
N ALA A 162 -2.68 7.02 0.15
CA ALA A 162 -1.48 6.57 -0.55
C ALA A 162 -1.76 5.40 -1.50
N SER A 163 -2.54 4.41 -1.04
CA SER A 163 -2.93 3.22 -1.81
C SER A 163 -3.75 3.58 -3.04
N VAL A 164 -4.75 4.46 -2.88
CA VAL A 164 -5.61 4.95 -3.98
C VAL A 164 -4.78 5.75 -4.98
N THR A 165 -3.86 6.60 -4.51
CA THR A 165 -2.96 7.35 -5.38
C THR A 165 -2.11 6.41 -6.24
N LEU A 166 -1.52 5.38 -5.62
CA LEU A 166 -0.73 4.38 -6.32
C LEU A 166 -1.57 3.54 -7.30
N LEU A 167 -2.82 3.23 -6.94
CA LEU A 167 -3.75 2.50 -7.79
C LEU A 167 -4.12 3.29 -9.05
N LEU A 168 -4.49 4.56 -8.90
CA LEU A 168 -4.81 5.44 -10.02
C LEU A 168 -3.60 5.62 -10.94
N ALA A 169 -2.40 5.80 -10.39
CA ALA A 169 -1.17 5.88 -11.16
C ALA A 169 -0.84 4.57 -11.89
N SER A 170 -1.18 3.41 -11.31
CA SER A 170 -0.96 2.10 -11.93
C SER A 170 -1.91 1.85 -13.11
N ARG A 171 -3.19 2.26 -12.99
CA ARG A 171 -4.19 2.10 -14.06
C ARG A 171 -3.80 2.83 -15.34
N ALA A 172 -3.19 4.01 -15.23
CA ALA A 172 -2.71 4.79 -16.38
C ALA A 172 -1.62 4.07 -17.20
N ARG A 173 -1.02 2.99 -16.66
CA ARG A 173 0.10 2.25 -17.26
C ARG A 173 -0.30 0.87 -17.79
N LEU A 174 -1.57 0.48 -17.65
CA LEU A 174 -2.06 -0.79 -18.22
C LEU A 174 -2.24 -0.65 -19.74
N PRO A 175 -1.89 -1.69 -20.52
CA PRO A 175 -2.21 -1.71 -21.94
C PRO A 175 -3.73 -1.63 -22.13
N LYS A 176 -4.17 -0.86 -23.14
CA LYS A 176 -5.58 -0.69 -23.50
C LYS A 176 -6.08 -1.83 -24.37
#